data_AF-A0A8X6G0D2-F1
#
_entry.id   AF-A0A8X6G0D2-F1
#
_cell.length_a   1.000
_cell.length_b   1.000
_cell.length_c   1.000
_cell.angle_alpha   90.00
_cell.angle_beta   90.00
_cell.angle_gamma   90.00
#
_symmetry.space_group_name_H-M   'P 1'
#
loop_
_entity.id
_entity.type
_entity.pdbx_description
1 polymer ?
#
loop_
_entity_poly.entity_id
_entity_poly.type
_entity_poly.pdbx_seq_one_letter_code
_entity_poly.pdbx_strand_id
1 'polypeptide(L)'
;MTKEKLTARTRGKSIKLYPETPEAYHRIRKLIDDEKLEAFTFQFPSEKEYRVVIRGMPADMPVNEVIENLEELGIHPKECRVLINRKTGQPMPIFSVFLEKNEDDRNIYNLKELCFMKIVVETMRGKIGPAQCYRCQGFFHGSRFCTRNPKCVKCGKPHLTKDCTKTKNEEPTCCHCQGNHPANFLGCPQNPLNRPPPPPKVNFWEERARIKKEMQEAAKNNITPPAPPTSQQNNQTEETSSSHPPQTSSSTLQPQTKFVPRQVQMMPSKPQTRSQETPSSSRNVPLNRTETTKPKENSEDPPSLLDTLSQLVTWNADGVLEKIPELEEYIDRHDPDVIALQETFLRPCHSLNFPNYITYRNNRRTHRGGGTAIIIKKSIAHHSIEIPTNSIQNTTIVIEETHNITICSIYRPPKQPPQALIPDLLRILRNRTKCFIVGDYNAKHQTWSPHSTINQCGRVLNKFTKNCGFLLSYSSEPTIVPYRTNQRPATIDFGISCGLDNILVETQAELSSDHNPVQFIIPEANNSPYAQNCTTFTNWNRFQELLTTSVPGNPKINNTEEIEANIDQLTNHIHNAINQSSKIKVIKHDITFIPLAIRKKIKEKNRLRKLWQTTHYPPIKQELNCKEI
;
A
#
# COMPACT_ATOMS: atom_id res chain seq x y z
N MET A 1 36.01 -38.86 20.46
CA MET A 1 36.14 -37.54 19.79
C MET A 1 35.78 -37.71 18.32
N THR A 2 34.53 -37.43 17.96
CA THR A 2 34.08 -37.46 16.56
C THR A 2 34.80 -36.35 15.79
N LYS A 3 35.62 -36.72 14.80
CA LYS A 3 36.21 -35.78 13.85
C LYS A 3 35.07 -35.17 13.02
N GLU A 4 34.58 -34.00 13.42
CA GLU A 4 33.62 -33.26 12.60
C GLU A 4 34.24 -32.89 11.25
N LYS A 5 33.53 -33.18 10.16
CA LYS A 5 33.97 -32.85 8.81
C LYS A 5 33.75 -31.36 8.57
N LEU A 6 34.83 -30.62 8.31
CA LEU A 6 34.77 -29.22 7.87
C LEU A 6 35.03 -29.15 6.37
N THR A 7 34.11 -28.57 5.60
CA THR A 7 34.32 -28.34 4.18
C THR A 7 34.90 -26.94 3.93
N ALA A 8 35.87 -26.85 3.02
CA ALA A 8 36.56 -25.62 2.68
C ALA A 8 36.71 -25.47 1.16
N ARG A 9 36.67 -24.23 0.68
CA ARG A 9 36.93 -23.91 -0.72
C ARG A 9 37.93 -22.77 -0.83
N THR A 10 38.95 -22.96 -1.65
CA THR A 10 39.91 -21.91 -1.99
C THR A 10 39.30 -20.93 -3.00
N ARG A 11 39.57 -19.64 -2.79
CA ARG A 11 39.16 -18.55 -3.68
C ARG A 11 40.30 -17.55 -3.79
N GLY A 12 41.18 -17.80 -4.76
CA GLY A 12 42.44 -17.04 -4.90
C GLY A 12 43.27 -17.12 -3.62
N LYS A 13 43.63 -15.97 -3.05
CA LYS A 13 44.39 -15.84 -1.79
C LYS A 13 43.57 -16.03 -0.51
N SER A 14 42.33 -16.51 -0.60
CA SER A 14 41.44 -16.65 0.55
C SER A 14 40.82 -18.05 0.62
N ILE A 15 40.50 -18.50 1.84
CA ILE A 15 39.81 -19.76 2.09
C ILE A 15 38.42 -19.44 2.62
N LYS A 16 37.40 -20.10 2.09
CA LYS A 16 36.03 -20.04 2.59
C LYS A 16 35.70 -21.35 3.28
N LEU A 17 35.32 -21.28 4.55
CA LEU A 17 34.96 -22.42 5.39
C LEU A 17 33.43 -22.54 5.46
N TYR A 18 32.94 -23.77 5.57
CA TYR A 18 31.52 -24.11 5.64
C TYR A 18 31.28 -25.05 6.84
N PRO A 19 31.15 -24.49 8.06
CA PRO A 19 30.77 -25.28 9.23
C PRO A 19 29.32 -25.78 9.09
N GLU A 20 29.11 -27.07 9.34
CA GLU A 20 27.77 -27.69 9.30
C GLU A 20 27.01 -27.53 10.63
N THR A 21 27.73 -27.41 11.75
CA THR A 21 27.16 -27.30 13.10
C THR A 21 27.45 -25.93 13.73
N PRO A 22 26.56 -25.42 14.61
CA PRO A 22 26.81 -24.20 15.40
C PRO A 22 28.12 -24.30 16.21
N GLU A 23 28.42 -25.48 16.76
CA GLU A 23 29.61 -25.72 17.59
C GLU A 23 30.89 -25.59 16.77
N ALA A 24 30.91 -26.15 15.54
CA ALA A 24 32.02 -25.96 14.61
C ALA A 24 32.20 -24.48 14.24
N TYR A 25 31.10 -23.77 13.98
CA TYR A 25 31.13 -22.34 13.68
C TYR A 25 31.75 -21.53 14.83
N HIS A 26 31.34 -21.78 16.07
CA HIS A 26 31.88 -21.08 17.25
C HIS A 26 33.34 -21.38 17.52
N ARG A 27 33.79 -22.63 17.32
CA ARG A 27 35.22 -22.97 17.46
C ARG A 27 36.08 -22.30 16.39
N ILE A 28 35.63 -22.27 15.14
CA ILE A 28 36.31 -21.54 14.06
C ILE A 28 36.36 -20.04 14.38
N ARG A 29 35.25 -19.49 14.89
CA ARG A 29 35.17 -18.08 15.27
C ARG A 29 36.18 -17.74 16.36
N LYS A 30 36.23 -18.56 17.41
CA LYS A 30 37.19 -18.42 18.50
C LYS A 30 38.64 -18.45 17.99
N LEU A 31 38.97 -19.43 17.15
CA LEU A 31 40.30 -19.52 16.53
C LEU A 31 40.67 -18.27 15.71
N ILE A 32 39.73 -17.74 14.93
CA ILE A 32 39.93 -16.50 14.15
C ILE A 32 40.25 -15.31 15.07
N ASP A 33 39.52 -15.19 16.18
CA ASP A 33 39.68 -14.10 17.12
C ASP A 33 40.99 -14.25 17.94
N ASP A 34 41.32 -15.47 18.39
CA ASP A 34 42.55 -15.80 19.15
C ASP A 34 43.82 -15.57 18.30
N GLU A 35 43.83 -16.05 17.06
CA GLU A 35 44.95 -15.91 16.11
C GLU A 35 44.93 -14.57 15.35
N LYS A 36 43.98 -13.68 15.64
CA LYS A 36 43.81 -12.36 15.01
C LYS A 36 43.77 -12.40 13.47
N LEU A 37 43.16 -13.44 12.92
CA LEU A 37 43.11 -13.65 11.46
C LEU A 37 42.18 -12.66 10.78
N GLU A 38 42.54 -12.22 9.57
CA GLU A 38 41.69 -11.36 8.74
C GLU A 38 40.53 -12.15 8.11
N ALA A 39 39.35 -12.07 8.73
CA ALA A 39 38.17 -12.78 8.30
C ALA A 39 36.90 -11.93 8.38
N PHE A 40 35.85 -12.44 7.76
CA PHE A 40 34.48 -12.03 8.03
C PHE A 40 33.57 -13.24 7.94
N THR A 41 32.50 -13.24 8.72
CA THR A 41 31.47 -14.27 8.65
C THR A 41 30.09 -13.66 8.86
N PHE A 42 29.07 -14.50 8.93
CA PHE A 42 27.69 -14.14 9.20
C PHE A 42 27.20 -14.91 10.40
N GLN A 43 26.20 -14.36 11.10
CA GLN A 43 25.49 -15.10 12.15
C GLN A 43 25.02 -16.46 11.63
N PHE A 44 25.21 -17.50 12.43
CA PHE A 44 24.88 -18.86 12.05
C PHE A 44 23.36 -19.00 11.82
N PRO A 45 22.88 -19.76 10.81
CA PRO A 45 21.47 -19.73 10.39
C PRO A 45 20.44 -20.07 11.47
N SER A 46 20.76 -20.97 12.41
CA SER A 46 19.89 -21.35 13.53
C SER A 46 19.79 -20.26 14.60
N GLU A 47 20.78 -19.36 14.69
CA GLU A 47 20.80 -18.25 15.65
C GLU A 47 20.15 -16.98 15.09
N LYS A 48 19.68 -17.00 13.83
CA LYS A 48 19.07 -15.83 13.21
C LYS A 48 17.64 -15.66 13.68
N GLU A 49 17.37 -14.58 14.40
CA GLU A 49 16.03 -14.17 14.79
C GLU A 49 15.23 -13.62 13.60
N TYR A 50 13.91 -13.81 13.63
CA TYR A 50 12.97 -13.09 12.78
C TYR A 50 12.70 -11.72 13.36
N ARG A 51 12.71 -10.71 12.48
CA ARG A 51 12.39 -9.34 12.88
C ARG A 51 11.19 -8.86 12.11
N VAL A 52 10.12 -8.65 12.85
CA VAL A 52 8.81 -8.31 12.33
C VAL A 52 8.47 -6.91 12.81
N VAL A 53 7.74 -6.19 11.98
CA VAL A 53 7.29 -4.83 12.26
C VAL A 53 5.77 -4.83 12.30
N ILE A 54 5.19 -4.44 13.44
CA ILE A 54 3.76 -4.24 13.62
C ILE A 54 3.47 -2.75 13.51
N ARG A 55 2.55 -2.39 12.62
CA ARG A 55 2.05 -1.02 12.42
C ARG A 55 0.56 -0.96 12.75
N GLY A 56 0.06 0.24 13.01
CA GLY A 56 -1.37 0.47 13.27
C GLY A 56 -1.74 0.51 14.75
N MET A 57 -0.75 0.42 15.64
CA MET A 57 -0.92 0.63 17.09
C MET A 57 -0.32 1.98 17.51
N PRO A 58 -0.91 2.68 18.50
CA PRO A 58 -0.37 3.91 19.08
C PRO A 58 1.06 3.76 19.59
N ALA A 59 1.84 4.83 19.47
CA ALA A 59 3.26 4.82 19.86
C ALA A 59 3.48 4.75 21.38
N ASP A 60 2.45 5.08 22.17
CA ASP A 60 2.40 5.05 23.63
C ASP A 60 1.85 3.73 24.20
N MET A 61 1.43 2.79 23.35
CA MET A 61 0.98 1.47 23.78
C MET A 61 2.10 0.74 24.57
N PRO A 62 1.82 0.28 25.81
CA PRO A 62 2.79 -0.46 26.60
C PRO A 62 3.29 -1.72 25.88
N VAL A 63 4.61 -1.84 25.79
CA VAL A 63 5.27 -2.96 25.11
C VAL A 63 4.92 -4.31 25.73
N ASN A 64 4.73 -4.36 27.06
CA ASN A 64 4.37 -5.58 27.78
C ASN A 64 2.99 -6.09 27.37
N GLU A 65 2.02 -5.20 27.19
CA GLU A 65 0.66 -5.56 26.77
C GLU A 65 0.65 -6.15 25.34
N VAL A 66 1.51 -5.62 24.47
CA VAL A 66 1.73 -6.18 23.11
C VAL A 66 2.35 -7.57 23.19
N ILE A 67 3.29 -7.81 24.12
CA ILE A 67 3.91 -9.13 24.32
C ILE A 67 2.86 -10.13 24.84
N GLU A 68 2.14 -9.79 25.91
CA GLU A 68 1.13 -10.65 26.52
C GLU A 68 0.04 -11.05 25.50
N ASN A 69 -0.45 -10.10 24.69
CA ASN A 69 -1.43 -10.40 23.64
C ASN A 69 -0.87 -11.32 22.53
N LEU A 70 0.42 -11.21 22.21
CA LEU A 70 1.04 -12.12 21.24
C LEU A 70 1.16 -13.53 21.84
N GLU A 71 1.53 -13.63 23.11
CA GLU A 71 1.64 -14.90 23.84
C GLU A 71 0.29 -15.61 23.97
N GLU A 72 -0.81 -14.86 24.24
CA GLU A 72 -2.17 -15.40 24.24
C GLU A 72 -2.59 -15.98 22.87
N LEU A 73 -2.02 -15.46 21.78
CA LEU A 73 -2.23 -15.96 20.42
C LEU A 73 -1.27 -17.11 20.04
N GLY A 74 -0.46 -17.59 20.99
CA GLY A 74 0.52 -18.67 20.79
C GLY A 74 1.80 -18.23 20.07
N ILE A 75 2.08 -16.93 20.01
CA ILE A 75 3.32 -16.37 19.44
C ILE A 75 4.21 -15.94 20.61
N HIS A 76 5.48 -16.34 20.60
CA HIS A 76 6.38 -16.18 21.74
C HIS A 76 7.49 -15.16 21.41
N PRO A 77 7.22 -13.85 21.55
CA PRO A 77 8.22 -12.83 21.25
C PRO A 77 9.32 -12.78 22.31
N LYS A 78 10.57 -12.93 21.84
CA LYS A 78 11.76 -12.77 22.68
C LYS A 78 11.94 -11.32 23.13
N GLU A 79 11.58 -10.38 22.27
CA GLU A 79 11.66 -8.96 22.56
C GLU A 79 10.68 -8.17 21.69
N CYS A 80 10.12 -7.10 22.24
CA CYS A 80 9.35 -6.11 21.50
C CYS A 80 9.88 -4.70 21.83
N ARG A 81 9.94 -3.81 20.83
CA ARG A 81 10.40 -2.42 21.01
C ARG A 81 9.64 -1.46 20.12
N VAL A 82 9.23 -0.31 20.67
CA VAL A 82 8.77 0.81 19.85
C VAL A 82 9.95 1.41 19.09
N LEU A 83 9.80 1.63 17.78
CA LEU A 83 10.85 2.30 17.00
C LEU A 83 10.84 3.80 17.30
N ILE A 84 12.03 4.35 17.52
CA ILE A 84 12.22 5.78 17.79
C ILE A 84 12.67 6.49 16.52
N ASN A 85 12.07 7.66 16.26
CA ASN A 85 12.54 8.56 15.22
C ASN A 85 13.91 9.13 15.63
N ARG A 86 14.97 8.76 14.89
CA ARG A 86 16.35 9.15 15.21
C ARG A 86 16.62 10.66 15.18
N LYS A 87 15.80 11.45 14.49
CA LYS A 87 15.96 12.92 14.42
C LYS A 87 15.33 13.64 15.59
N THR A 88 14.13 13.19 16.00
CA THR A 88 13.32 13.87 17.02
C THR A 88 13.39 13.20 18.39
N GLY A 89 13.88 11.97 18.48
CA GLY A 89 13.88 11.16 19.70
C GLY A 89 12.50 10.63 20.10
N GLN A 90 11.46 10.93 19.33
CA GLN A 90 10.07 10.59 19.65
C GLN A 90 9.72 9.14 19.22
N PRO A 91 8.87 8.43 19.99
CA PRO A 91 8.39 7.10 19.63
C PRO A 91 7.50 7.18 18.38
N MET A 92 7.57 6.16 17.53
CA MET A 92 6.74 6.03 16.33
C MET A 92 5.71 4.92 16.54
N PRO A 93 4.55 4.97 15.87
CA PRO A 93 3.50 3.93 15.93
C PRO A 93 3.91 2.67 15.15
N ILE A 94 5.08 2.13 15.49
CA ILE A 94 5.76 1.04 14.83
C ILE A 94 6.47 0.22 15.90
N PHE A 95 6.09 -1.05 16.04
CA PHE A 95 6.66 -1.98 17.01
C PHE A 95 7.55 -2.99 16.28
N SER A 96 8.80 -3.11 16.69
CA SER A 96 9.72 -4.16 16.24
C SER A 96 9.63 -5.33 17.19
N VAL A 97 9.14 -6.46 16.68
CA VAL A 97 9.07 -7.73 17.40
C VAL A 97 10.17 -8.67 16.92
N PHE A 98 10.83 -9.32 17.87
CA PHE A 98 11.92 -10.27 17.64
C PHE A 98 11.42 -11.66 18.04
N LEU A 99 11.46 -12.58 17.07
CA LEU A 99 10.93 -13.93 17.22
C LEU A 99 12.03 -14.95 16.91
N GLU A 100 11.91 -16.14 17.49
CA GLU A 100 12.77 -17.27 17.12
C GLU A 100 12.24 -17.94 15.84
N LYS A 101 13.05 -18.82 15.23
CA LYS A 101 12.63 -19.53 14.01
C LYS A 101 11.91 -20.83 14.35
N ASN A 102 10.63 -20.72 14.70
CA ASN A 102 9.72 -21.85 14.84
C ASN A 102 8.50 -21.65 13.89
N GLU A 103 7.67 -22.69 13.73
CA GLU A 103 6.49 -22.64 12.85
C GLU A 103 5.38 -21.77 13.43
N ASP A 104 5.22 -21.78 14.76
CA ASP A 104 4.16 -21.06 15.48
C ASP A 104 4.32 -19.54 15.38
N ASP A 105 5.53 -19.01 15.62
CA ASP A 105 5.78 -17.56 15.57
C ASP A 105 5.69 -17.01 14.13
N ARG A 106 5.76 -17.88 13.12
CA ARG A 106 5.57 -17.47 11.72
C ARG A 106 4.12 -17.06 11.44
N ASN A 107 3.16 -17.49 12.25
CA ASN A 107 1.76 -17.11 12.13
C ASN A 107 1.51 -15.63 12.41
N ILE A 108 2.48 -14.91 12.99
CA ILE A 108 2.40 -13.46 13.21
C ILE A 108 2.05 -12.68 11.93
N TYR A 109 2.49 -13.13 10.74
CA TYR A 109 2.20 -12.46 9.47
C TYR A 109 0.73 -12.56 9.05
N ASN A 110 -0.04 -13.48 9.63
CA ASN A 110 -1.47 -13.64 9.37
C ASN A 110 -2.33 -12.77 10.29
N LEU A 111 -1.74 -12.17 11.33
CA LEU A 111 -2.45 -11.29 12.24
C LEU A 111 -2.92 -10.02 11.51
N LYS A 112 -4.22 -9.75 11.64
CA LYS A 112 -4.86 -8.51 11.17
C LYS A 112 -5.26 -7.61 12.34
N GLU A 113 -5.31 -8.17 13.54
CA GLU A 113 -5.74 -7.50 14.76
C GLU A 113 -4.85 -7.95 15.92
N LEU A 114 -4.52 -7.03 16.82
CA LEU A 114 -3.75 -7.26 18.05
C LEU A 114 -4.09 -6.15 19.04
N CYS A 115 -4.25 -6.47 20.32
CA CYS A 115 -4.66 -5.53 21.36
C CYS A 115 -5.93 -4.73 20.96
N PHE A 116 -6.90 -5.41 20.32
CA PHE A 116 -8.15 -4.84 19.81
C PHE A 116 -7.99 -3.74 18.74
N MET A 117 -6.82 -3.66 18.11
CA MET A 117 -6.52 -2.69 17.07
C MET A 117 -6.23 -3.39 15.75
N LYS A 118 -6.66 -2.78 14.64
CA LYS A 118 -6.28 -3.25 13.30
C LYS A 118 -4.80 -2.98 13.07
N ILE A 119 -4.05 -4.04 12.81
CA ILE A 119 -2.61 -3.97 12.60
C ILE A 119 -2.21 -4.41 11.20
N VAL A 120 -1.03 -3.98 10.78
CA VAL A 120 -0.34 -4.49 9.61
C VAL A 120 1.00 -5.04 10.06
N VAL A 121 1.22 -6.33 9.77
CA VAL A 121 2.45 -7.03 10.07
C VAL A 121 3.33 -7.09 8.83
N GLU A 122 4.53 -6.52 8.90
CA GLU A 122 5.48 -6.48 7.80
C GLU A 122 6.83 -7.11 8.19
N THR A 123 7.55 -7.64 7.21
CA THR A 123 8.97 -7.95 7.39
C THR A 123 9.76 -6.66 7.57
N MET A 124 10.71 -6.62 8.51
CA MET A 124 11.62 -5.47 8.60
C MET A 124 12.42 -5.34 7.29
N ARG A 125 12.16 -4.28 6.54
CA ARG A 125 12.90 -3.99 5.31
C ARG A 125 14.33 -3.58 5.64
N GLY A 126 15.29 -4.32 5.10
CA GLY A 126 16.70 -3.94 5.13
C GLY A 126 16.99 -2.71 4.25
N LYS A 127 18.17 -2.12 4.41
CA LYS A 127 18.64 -1.08 3.49
C LYS A 127 18.73 -1.63 2.06
N ILE A 128 18.29 -0.84 1.09
CA ILE A 128 18.43 -1.14 -0.33
C ILE A 128 19.92 -0.96 -0.71
N GLY A 129 20.54 -2.02 -1.24
CA GLY A 129 21.94 -2.02 -1.69
C GLY A 129 22.85 -3.02 -0.95
N PRO A 130 24.09 -3.22 -1.44
CA PRO A 130 25.03 -4.14 -0.83
C PRO A 130 25.42 -3.65 0.57
N ALA A 131 25.38 -4.54 1.57
CA ALA A 131 25.85 -4.22 2.91
C ALA A 131 27.31 -3.74 2.87
N GLN A 132 27.65 -2.63 3.52
CA GLN A 132 29.02 -2.14 3.63
C GLN A 132 29.49 -2.22 5.09
N CYS A 133 30.67 -2.83 5.28
CA CYS A 133 31.24 -3.05 6.60
C CYS A 133 31.82 -1.76 7.17
N TYR A 134 31.28 -1.24 8.27
CA TYR A 134 31.78 -0.03 8.91
C TYR A 134 33.20 -0.14 9.49
N ARG A 135 33.75 -1.37 9.59
CA ARG A 135 35.13 -1.63 10.03
C ARG A 135 36.11 -1.55 8.86
N CYS A 136 36.00 -2.44 7.88
CA CYS A 136 36.99 -2.54 6.78
C CYS A 136 36.54 -1.86 5.47
N GLN A 137 35.35 -1.26 5.44
CA GLN A 137 34.67 -0.67 4.27
C GLN A 137 34.32 -1.66 3.14
N GLY A 138 34.60 -2.96 3.29
CA GLY A 138 34.26 -3.97 2.29
C GLY A 138 32.75 -4.17 2.12
N PHE A 139 32.35 -4.59 0.92
CA PHE A 139 30.94 -4.87 0.58
C PHE A 139 30.50 -6.30 0.96
N PHE A 140 29.18 -6.53 0.97
CA PHE A 140 28.46 -7.78 1.23
C PHE A 140 28.57 -8.38 2.63
N HIS A 141 29.03 -7.62 3.63
CA HIS A 141 29.03 -8.02 5.03
C HIS A 141 28.97 -6.81 5.98
N GLY A 142 28.56 -7.03 7.23
CA GLY A 142 28.56 -6.01 8.29
C GLY A 142 29.82 -6.07 9.16
N SER A 143 29.99 -5.07 10.04
CA SER A 143 31.14 -4.98 10.96
C SER A 143 31.10 -5.96 12.13
N ARG A 144 29.91 -6.45 12.54
CA ARG A 144 29.71 -7.28 13.75
C ARG A 144 30.59 -8.53 13.78
N PHE A 145 30.78 -9.18 12.63
CA PHE A 145 31.54 -10.42 12.52
C PHE A 145 32.79 -10.27 11.63
N CYS A 146 33.32 -9.05 11.54
CA CYS A 146 34.49 -8.73 10.71
C CYS A 146 35.72 -8.48 11.59
N THR A 147 36.80 -9.23 11.35
CA THR A 147 38.10 -9.07 12.04
C THR A 147 39.14 -8.39 11.17
N ARG A 148 38.86 -8.19 9.87
CA ARG A 148 39.74 -7.48 8.93
C ARG A 148 40.21 -6.13 9.47
N ASN A 149 41.38 -5.72 8.99
CA ASN A 149 41.99 -4.43 9.32
C ASN A 149 41.04 -3.26 9.04
N PRO A 150 40.93 -2.30 9.97
CA PRO A 150 39.99 -1.20 9.86
C PRO A 150 40.42 -0.22 8.77
N LYS A 151 39.44 0.38 8.10
CA LYS A 151 39.61 1.47 7.13
C LYS A 151 38.59 2.55 7.43
N CYS A 152 39.03 3.81 7.49
CA CYS A 152 38.14 4.92 7.78
C CYS A 152 37.28 5.29 6.57
N VAL A 153 35.98 5.49 6.79
CA VAL A 153 35.03 5.89 5.74
C VAL A 153 35.31 7.29 5.20
N LYS A 154 35.92 8.17 6.03
CA LYS A 154 36.18 9.58 5.69
C LYS A 154 37.46 9.78 4.90
N CYS A 155 38.53 9.02 5.18
CA CYS A 155 39.85 9.28 4.62
C CYS A 155 40.57 8.04 4.07
N GLY A 156 39.99 6.86 4.22
CA GLY A 156 40.53 5.60 3.75
C GLY A 156 41.79 5.06 4.42
N LYS A 157 42.31 5.76 5.45
CA LYS A 157 43.49 5.35 6.24
C LYS A 157 43.20 4.15 7.17
N PRO A 158 44.24 3.41 7.63
CA PRO A 158 44.09 2.19 8.43
C PRO A 158 43.78 2.47 9.91
N HIS A 159 42.61 3.05 10.17
CA HIS A 159 42.07 3.29 11.51
C HIS A 159 40.55 3.24 11.51
N LEU A 160 39.92 3.12 12.68
CA LEU A 160 38.46 3.18 12.78
C LEU A 160 37.99 4.62 12.53
N THR A 161 36.79 4.76 11.94
CA THR A 161 36.21 6.07 11.65
C THR A 161 36.05 6.97 12.89
N LYS A 162 35.82 6.35 14.05
CA LYS A 162 35.70 7.07 15.34
C LYS A 162 37.01 7.72 15.79
N ASP A 163 38.15 7.17 15.36
CA ASP A 163 39.49 7.63 15.71
C ASP A 163 40.05 8.58 14.62
N CYS A 164 39.17 9.08 13.73
CA CYS A 164 39.57 9.92 12.61
C CYS A 164 39.56 11.39 12.99
N THR A 165 40.72 12.03 12.83
CA THR A 165 40.91 13.47 13.07
C THR A 165 40.27 14.36 12.01
N LYS A 166 39.84 13.81 10.85
CA LYS A 166 39.19 14.61 9.80
C LYS A 166 37.86 15.19 10.28
N THR A 167 37.76 16.51 10.20
CA THR A 167 36.53 17.26 10.49
C THR A 167 35.50 17.14 9.36
N LYS A 168 34.28 17.65 9.56
CA LYS A 168 33.18 17.58 8.57
C LYS A 168 33.42 18.46 7.33
N ASN A 169 34.28 19.48 7.46
CA ASN A 169 34.56 20.47 6.41
C ASN A 169 35.78 20.09 5.55
N GLU A 170 36.55 19.09 5.97
CA GLU A 170 37.70 18.60 5.22
C GLU A 170 37.29 17.62 4.13
N GLU A 171 37.99 17.69 3.00
CA GLU A 171 37.74 16.85 1.84
C GLU A 171 37.92 15.35 2.18
N PRO A 172 36.89 14.52 1.97
CA PRO A 172 36.98 13.09 2.22
C PRO A 172 37.76 12.37 1.11
N THR A 173 38.27 11.18 1.42
CA THR A 173 39.00 10.34 0.46
C THR A 173 38.46 8.91 0.54
N CYS A 174 38.00 8.39 -0.60
CA CYS A 174 37.40 7.06 -0.68
C CYS A 174 38.45 5.95 -0.67
N CYS A 175 38.35 4.99 0.25
CA CYS A 175 39.28 3.85 0.28
C CYS A 175 39.16 2.86 -0.90
N HIS A 176 38.14 3.01 -1.76
CA HIS A 176 37.90 2.11 -2.89
C HIS A 176 38.39 2.68 -4.22
N CYS A 177 38.17 3.98 -4.46
CA CYS A 177 38.53 4.64 -5.72
C CYS A 177 39.48 5.83 -5.56
N GLN A 178 39.86 6.18 -4.32
CA GLN A 178 40.66 7.37 -3.98
C GLN A 178 40.05 8.72 -4.38
N GLY A 179 38.78 8.75 -4.80
CA GLY A 179 38.07 9.99 -5.13
C GLY A 179 37.72 10.86 -3.92
N ASN A 180 37.39 12.13 -4.18
CA ASN A 180 36.99 13.15 -3.20
C ASN A 180 35.53 12.96 -2.73
N HIS A 181 35.28 11.82 -2.10
CA HIS A 181 34.00 11.48 -1.47
C HIS A 181 34.24 10.41 -0.39
N PRO A 182 33.36 10.24 0.61
CA PRO A 182 33.53 9.18 1.59
C PRO A 182 33.30 7.79 0.95
N ALA A 183 33.80 6.73 1.57
CA ALA A 183 33.73 5.37 1.04
C ALA A 183 32.31 4.81 0.90
N ASN A 184 31.33 5.40 1.61
CA ASN A 184 29.91 5.05 1.56
C ASN A 184 29.09 5.88 0.57
N PHE A 185 29.74 6.72 -0.24
CA PHE A 185 29.06 7.50 -1.28
C PHE A 185 28.46 6.58 -2.35
N LEU A 186 27.13 6.69 -2.54
CA LEU A 186 26.39 5.81 -3.46
C LEU A 186 26.86 5.95 -4.90
N GLY A 187 27.31 7.13 -5.33
CA GLY A 187 27.82 7.39 -6.68
C GLY A 187 29.26 6.91 -6.94
N CYS A 188 29.92 6.25 -5.98
CA CYS A 188 31.28 5.75 -6.17
C CYS A 188 31.32 4.74 -7.34
N PRO A 189 32.27 4.84 -8.29
CA PRO A 189 32.40 3.88 -9.40
C PRO A 189 32.71 2.45 -8.91
N GLN A 190 33.30 2.32 -7.72
CA GLN A 190 33.61 1.04 -7.10
C GLN A 190 32.46 0.48 -6.25
N ASN A 191 31.34 1.20 -6.10
CA ASN A 191 30.12 0.68 -5.47
C ASN A 191 29.56 -0.47 -6.33
N PRO A 192 29.30 -1.67 -5.77
CA PRO A 192 28.76 -2.79 -6.54
C PRO A 192 27.47 -2.51 -7.31
N LEU A 193 26.67 -1.51 -6.91
CA LEU A 193 25.48 -1.09 -7.67
C LEU A 193 25.79 -0.37 -8.98
N ASN A 194 26.96 0.26 -9.08
CA ASN A 194 27.40 1.04 -10.25
C ASN A 194 28.37 0.25 -11.13
N ARG A 195 28.81 -0.93 -10.66
CA ARG A 195 29.63 -1.82 -11.48
C ARG A 195 28.74 -2.43 -12.56
N PRO A 196 29.21 -2.51 -13.81
CA PRO A 196 28.50 -3.28 -14.81
C PRO A 196 28.31 -4.71 -14.30
N PRO A 197 27.14 -5.34 -14.52
CA PRO A 197 26.96 -6.73 -14.17
C PRO A 197 28.08 -7.55 -14.82
N PRO A 198 28.63 -8.57 -14.14
CA PRO A 198 29.53 -9.48 -14.81
C PRO A 198 28.83 -9.99 -16.07
N PRO A 199 29.55 -10.18 -17.20
CA PRO A 199 28.95 -10.74 -18.40
C PRO A 199 28.20 -12.02 -17.99
N PRO A 200 26.98 -12.24 -18.52
CA PRO A 200 26.24 -13.45 -18.21
C PRO A 200 27.18 -14.62 -18.46
N LYS A 201 27.32 -15.52 -17.47
CA LYS A 201 28.03 -16.77 -17.71
C LYS A 201 27.26 -17.44 -18.83
N VAL A 202 27.83 -17.44 -20.04
CA VAL A 202 27.26 -18.11 -21.20
C VAL A 202 26.84 -19.50 -20.75
N ASN A 203 25.54 -19.78 -20.83
CA ASN A 203 25.02 -21.09 -20.53
C ASN A 203 25.74 -22.05 -21.47
N PHE A 204 26.55 -22.95 -20.91
CA PHE A 204 27.30 -23.95 -21.66
C PHE A 204 26.41 -24.71 -22.68
N TRP A 205 25.11 -24.83 -22.37
CA TRP A 205 24.09 -25.43 -23.24
C TRP A 205 23.66 -24.55 -24.42
N GLU A 206 23.62 -23.23 -24.27
CA GLU A 206 23.27 -22.28 -25.35
C GLU A 206 24.41 -22.13 -26.36
N GLU A 207 25.66 -22.04 -25.89
CA GLU A 207 26.85 -22.03 -26.75
C GLU A 207 26.92 -23.30 -27.62
N ARG A 208 26.68 -24.47 -26.99
CA ARG A 208 26.71 -25.76 -27.67
C ARG A 208 25.55 -25.95 -28.64
N ALA A 209 24.39 -25.36 -28.36
CA ALA A 209 23.25 -25.33 -29.27
C ALA A 209 23.53 -24.43 -30.48
N ARG A 210 24.20 -23.29 -30.28
CA ARG A 210 24.59 -22.39 -31.37
C ARG A 210 25.60 -23.04 -32.31
N ILE A 211 26.64 -23.67 -31.76
CA ILE A 211 27.64 -24.43 -32.54
C ILE A 211 26.98 -25.59 -33.31
N LYS A 212 26.02 -26.30 -32.70
CA LYS A 212 25.28 -27.37 -33.40
C LYS A 212 24.46 -26.83 -34.58
N LYS A 213 23.88 -25.65 -34.42
CA LYS A 213 23.04 -25.01 -35.45
C LYS A 213 23.90 -24.48 -36.60
N GLU A 214 25.03 -23.85 -36.29
CA GLU A 214 26.03 -23.40 -37.28
C GLU A 214 26.63 -24.59 -38.05
N MET A 215 26.91 -25.72 -37.40
CA MET A 215 27.37 -26.95 -38.07
C MET A 215 26.30 -27.59 -38.97
N GLN A 216 25.02 -27.51 -38.58
CA GLN A 216 23.90 -28.03 -39.38
C GLN A 216 23.57 -27.13 -40.59
N GLU A 217 23.74 -25.81 -40.46
CA GLU A 217 23.60 -24.87 -41.57
C GLU A 217 24.77 -24.96 -42.55
N ALA A 218 26.00 -25.17 -42.07
CA ALA A 218 27.16 -25.43 -42.93
C ALA A 218 27.02 -26.75 -43.72
N ALA A 219 26.46 -27.80 -43.09
CA ALA A 219 26.19 -29.08 -43.74
C ALA A 219 25.07 -29.02 -44.80
N LYS A 220 24.13 -28.07 -44.70
CA LYS A 220 23.06 -27.88 -45.70
C LYS A 220 23.51 -27.14 -46.96
N ASN A 221 24.58 -26.37 -46.88
CA ASN A 221 25.04 -25.52 -47.99
C ASN A 221 26.19 -26.14 -48.82
N ASN A 222 26.62 -27.39 -48.53
CA ASN A 222 27.73 -28.07 -49.21
C ASN A 222 28.99 -27.19 -49.39
N ILE A 223 29.31 -26.37 -48.38
CA ILE A 223 30.56 -25.62 -48.35
C ILE A 223 31.51 -26.39 -47.43
N THR A 224 32.54 -26.98 -48.01
CA THR A 224 33.66 -27.56 -47.26
C THR A 224 34.33 -26.44 -46.46
N PRO A 225 34.53 -26.59 -45.14
CA PRO A 225 35.20 -25.55 -44.36
C PRO A 225 36.68 -25.44 -44.81
N PRO A 226 37.25 -24.23 -44.88
CA PRO A 226 38.67 -24.07 -45.13
C PRO A 226 39.46 -24.62 -43.93
N ALA A 227 40.63 -25.19 -44.23
CA ALA A 227 41.55 -25.71 -43.22
C ALA A 227 41.89 -24.62 -42.18
N PRO A 228 42.00 -24.99 -40.89
CA PRO A 228 42.28 -24.00 -39.84
C PRO A 228 43.67 -23.37 -40.03
N PRO A 229 43.82 -22.05 -39.87
CA PRO A 229 45.14 -21.44 -39.83
C PRO A 229 45.87 -21.85 -38.56
N THR A 230 47.11 -22.26 -38.76
CA THR A 230 48.12 -22.60 -37.77
C THR A 230 48.23 -21.47 -36.74
N SER A 231 47.81 -21.72 -35.51
CA SER A 231 48.13 -20.85 -34.38
C SER A 231 49.48 -21.29 -33.81
N GLN A 232 50.45 -20.38 -33.89
CA GLN A 232 51.74 -20.49 -33.22
C GLN A 232 51.51 -20.74 -31.73
N GLN A 233 51.82 -21.95 -31.28
CA GLN A 233 52.08 -22.23 -29.88
C GLN A 233 53.38 -21.51 -29.50
N ASN A 234 53.28 -20.53 -28.61
CA ASN A 234 54.41 -20.12 -27.79
C ASN A 234 54.22 -20.83 -26.44
N ASN A 235 54.75 -22.04 -26.33
CA ASN A 235 55.03 -22.66 -25.05
C ASN A 235 56.50 -23.05 -25.06
N GLN A 236 57.21 -22.53 -24.06
CA GLN A 236 58.57 -22.90 -23.73
C GLN A 236 58.65 -24.41 -23.49
N THR A 237 59.65 -24.99 -24.14
CA THR A 237 60.19 -26.33 -23.99
C THR A 237 60.60 -26.63 -22.55
N GLU A 238 60.14 -27.75 -22.00
CA GLU A 238 60.98 -28.65 -21.20
C GLU A 238 60.73 -30.11 -21.62
N GLU A 239 61.81 -30.66 -22.17
CA GLU A 239 62.27 -32.01 -22.45
C GLU A 239 61.45 -33.31 -22.20
N THR A 240 61.52 -34.14 -23.25
CA THR A 240 61.89 -35.59 -23.30
C THR A 240 60.82 -36.69 -23.24
N SER A 241 60.78 -37.44 -24.38
CA SER A 241 60.72 -38.91 -24.58
C SER A 241 59.74 -39.75 -23.76
N SER A 242 59.01 -40.75 -24.27
CA SER A 242 58.95 -41.44 -25.56
C SER A 242 57.83 -42.49 -25.48
N SER A 243 57.32 -42.89 -26.66
CA SER A 243 56.74 -44.21 -27.01
C SER A 243 55.47 -44.75 -26.32
N HIS A 244 54.30 -44.48 -26.94
CA HIS A 244 53.38 -45.44 -27.64
C HIS A 244 53.46 -46.97 -27.36
N PRO A 245 52.46 -47.81 -27.76
CA PRO A 245 50.97 -47.69 -27.84
C PRO A 245 50.28 -49.08 -27.54
N PRO A 246 49.13 -49.51 -28.13
CA PRO A 246 47.74 -48.99 -28.15
C PRO A 246 46.67 -50.07 -27.76
N GLN A 247 45.39 -49.74 -28.04
CA GLN A 247 44.22 -50.63 -28.32
C GLN A 247 43.28 -50.89 -27.12
N THR A 248 41.94 -50.96 -27.20
CA THR A 248 40.93 -50.85 -28.29
C THR A 248 39.52 -50.80 -27.66
N SER A 249 38.54 -50.30 -28.44
CA SER A 249 37.15 -50.79 -28.61
C SER A 249 36.11 -50.82 -27.46
N SER A 250 35.10 -49.96 -27.61
CA SER A 250 33.64 -50.23 -27.68
C SER A 250 32.95 -51.26 -26.75
N SER A 251 31.84 -50.88 -26.10
CA SER A 251 30.48 -51.14 -26.61
C SER A 251 29.36 -50.65 -25.66
N THR A 252 28.21 -50.49 -26.30
CA THR A 252 26.90 -49.91 -25.97
C THR A 252 26.09 -50.66 -24.90
N LEU A 253 25.10 -49.99 -24.27
CA LEU A 253 23.68 -50.42 -24.18
C LEU A 253 22.81 -49.41 -23.38
N GLN A 254 21.61 -49.10 -23.90
CA GLN A 254 20.51 -48.36 -23.23
C GLN A 254 19.69 -49.29 -22.30
N PRO A 255 18.76 -48.79 -21.47
CA PRO A 255 17.33 -48.80 -21.88
C PRO A 255 16.42 -47.65 -21.33
N GLN A 256 15.17 -47.65 -21.82
CA GLN A 256 14.04 -46.71 -21.63
C GLN A 256 13.28 -46.82 -20.28
N THR A 257 12.44 -45.82 -19.93
CA THR A 257 11.01 -45.99 -19.50
C THR A 257 10.26 -44.65 -19.36
N LYS A 258 8.92 -44.67 -19.54
CA LYS A 258 7.92 -43.57 -19.54
C LYS A 258 7.08 -43.55 -18.25
N PHE A 259 6.49 -42.41 -17.85
CA PHE A 259 5.33 -42.33 -16.93
C PHE A 259 4.39 -41.13 -17.22
N VAL A 260 3.11 -41.28 -16.85
CA VAL A 260 1.87 -40.50 -17.14
C VAL A 260 1.30 -39.89 -15.82
N PRO A 261 0.50 -38.78 -15.82
CA PRO A 261 0.02 -38.11 -14.59
C PRO A 261 -1.37 -38.58 -14.12
N ARG A 262 -1.71 -38.35 -12.83
CA ARG A 262 -2.97 -38.76 -12.18
C ARG A 262 -3.75 -37.56 -11.59
N GLN A 263 -5.06 -37.59 -11.77
CA GLN A 263 -6.11 -36.66 -11.32
C GLN A 263 -6.85 -37.27 -10.10
N VAL A 264 -7.37 -36.47 -9.16
CA VAL A 264 -8.14 -36.94 -7.98
C VAL A 264 -9.51 -36.25 -7.91
N GLN A 265 -10.53 -37.03 -7.57
CA GLN A 265 -11.96 -36.73 -7.54
C GLN A 265 -12.52 -36.88 -6.11
N MET A 266 -13.64 -36.21 -5.81
CA MET A 266 -14.28 -36.06 -4.48
C MET A 266 -15.33 -37.14 -4.10
N MET A 267 -15.70 -37.12 -2.79
CA MET A 267 -16.97 -37.50 -2.10
C MET A 267 -17.03 -38.87 -1.39
N PRO A 268 -18.01 -39.14 -0.47
CA PRO A 268 -18.54 -38.36 0.67
C PRO A 268 -18.73 -39.23 1.96
N SER A 269 -19.05 -38.64 3.13
CA SER A 269 -19.68 -39.39 4.26
C SER A 269 -20.69 -38.54 5.04
N LYS A 270 -21.81 -39.15 5.45
CA LYS A 270 -22.98 -38.61 6.17
C LYS A 270 -23.15 -39.38 7.53
N PRO A 271 -24.20 -39.16 8.35
CA PRO A 271 -24.11 -38.62 9.72
C PRO A 271 -24.49 -39.63 10.84
N GLN A 272 -24.24 -39.30 12.11
CA GLN A 272 -24.91 -39.96 13.25
C GLN A 272 -25.31 -38.99 14.37
N THR A 273 -26.38 -39.40 15.04
CA THR A 273 -27.36 -38.72 15.90
C THR A 273 -27.18 -39.01 17.40
N ARG A 274 -27.75 -38.12 18.26
CA ARG A 274 -28.32 -38.36 19.63
C ARG A 274 -27.29 -38.75 20.72
N SER A 275 -27.32 -38.27 21.97
CA SER A 275 -28.44 -38.11 22.92
C SER A 275 -28.03 -37.25 24.13
N GLN A 276 -29.05 -36.87 24.89
CA GLN A 276 -29.10 -36.06 26.11
C GLN A 276 -28.30 -36.61 27.30
N GLU A 277 -27.96 -35.75 28.27
CA GLU A 277 -28.47 -35.81 29.66
C GLU A 277 -28.00 -34.61 30.51
N THR A 278 -28.96 -34.02 31.23
CA THR A 278 -28.78 -33.09 32.35
C THR A 278 -28.71 -33.88 33.67
N PRO A 279 -28.23 -33.29 34.77
CA PRO A 279 -29.15 -32.74 35.79
C PRO A 279 -28.61 -31.43 36.42
N SER A 280 -29.37 -30.34 36.49
CA SER A 280 -30.27 -29.93 37.60
C SER A 280 -29.67 -29.98 39.02
N SER A 281 -29.50 -28.80 39.61
CA SER A 281 -29.63 -28.59 41.06
C SER A 281 -29.97 -27.12 41.33
N SER A 282 -31.23 -26.90 41.70
CA SER A 282 -31.82 -25.68 42.21
C SER A 282 -31.37 -25.38 43.64
N ARG A 283 -31.29 -24.09 43.99
CA ARG A 283 -31.63 -23.59 45.33
C ARG A 283 -32.07 -22.13 45.24
N ASN A 284 -33.16 -21.85 45.96
CA ASN A 284 -34.02 -20.68 45.87
C ASN A 284 -33.89 -19.84 47.16
N VAL A 285 -33.99 -18.51 47.01
CA VAL A 285 -34.66 -17.53 47.92
C VAL A 285 -33.87 -17.07 49.18
N PRO A 286 -34.04 -15.84 49.76
CA PRO A 286 -35.03 -14.77 49.50
C PRO A 286 -34.52 -13.32 49.31
N LEU A 287 -35.49 -12.50 48.85
CA LEU A 287 -35.61 -11.04 48.89
C LEU A 287 -35.16 -10.36 50.20
N ASN A 288 -34.65 -9.13 50.06
CA ASN A 288 -35.10 -8.04 50.93
C ASN A 288 -35.18 -6.69 50.19
N ARG A 289 -36.23 -5.95 50.54
CA ARG A 289 -36.76 -4.71 49.95
C ARG A 289 -36.27 -3.51 50.74
N THR A 290 -35.86 -2.43 50.07
CA THR A 290 -36.01 -1.05 50.58
C THR A 290 -36.14 -0.08 49.41
N GLU A 291 -37.27 0.61 49.38
CA GLU A 291 -37.60 1.76 48.52
C GLU A 291 -37.00 3.05 49.10
N THR A 292 -36.45 3.92 48.25
CA THR A 292 -36.42 5.38 48.48
C THR A 292 -36.39 6.12 47.13
N THR A 293 -37.55 6.68 46.77
CA THR A 293 -37.84 8.01 46.18
C THR A 293 -36.91 8.68 45.14
N LYS A 294 -37.52 9.03 43.98
CA LYS A 294 -37.03 9.86 42.83
C LYS A 294 -36.61 11.30 43.19
N PRO A 295 -35.90 12.03 42.31
CA PRO A 295 -36.60 12.89 41.33
C PRO A 295 -36.13 12.73 39.86
N LYS A 296 -37.02 13.15 38.96
CA LYS A 296 -36.88 13.18 37.49
C LYS A 296 -35.81 14.17 37.04
N GLU A 297 -34.93 13.74 36.14
CA GLU A 297 -34.23 14.61 35.18
C GLU A 297 -34.36 14.01 33.78
N ASN A 298 -34.36 14.90 32.80
CA ASN A 298 -34.92 14.75 31.46
C ASN A 298 -34.34 13.56 30.67
N SER A 299 -35.24 12.86 29.97
CA SER A 299 -34.91 11.98 28.87
C SER A 299 -34.31 12.80 27.74
N GLU A 300 -32.99 12.89 27.69
CA GLU A 300 -32.30 13.16 26.44
C GLU A 300 -32.29 11.86 25.63
N ASP A 301 -32.97 11.89 24.49
CA ASP A 301 -32.89 10.83 23.49
C ASP A 301 -31.42 10.61 23.11
N PRO A 302 -30.96 9.36 22.96
CA PRO A 302 -29.59 9.10 22.55
C PRO A 302 -29.36 9.65 21.12
N PRO A 303 -28.20 10.28 20.83
CA PRO A 303 -27.93 10.83 19.51
C PRO A 303 -27.97 9.75 18.43
N SER A 304 -28.81 9.93 17.43
CA SER A 304 -28.87 9.06 16.24
C SER A 304 -27.59 9.22 15.42
N LEU A 305 -26.82 8.13 15.27
CA LEU A 305 -25.71 8.03 14.31
C LEU A 305 -26.27 8.10 12.88
N LEU A 306 -25.89 9.14 12.12
CA LEU A 306 -25.80 9.11 10.65
C LEU A 306 -24.92 10.29 10.23
N ASP A 307 -23.65 10.03 9.91
CA ASP A 307 -22.80 10.97 9.17
C ASP A 307 -23.27 10.94 7.71
N THR A 308 -24.15 11.88 7.34
CA THR A 308 -24.62 12.04 5.96
C THR A 308 -23.52 12.63 5.07
N LEU A 309 -23.41 12.12 3.83
CA LEU A 309 -22.50 12.68 2.82
C LEU A 309 -22.71 14.19 2.68
N SER A 310 -21.74 15.00 3.11
CA SER A 310 -21.85 16.45 3.16
C SER A 310 -20.98 17.13 2.11
N GLN A 311 -19.76 16.64 1.90
CA GLN A 311 -18.79 17.25 1.00
C GLN A 311 -18.14 16.25 0.05
N LEU A 312 -18.41 16.42 -1.24
CA LEU A 312 -17.74 15.68 -2.31
C LEU A 312 -16.87 16.64 -3.12
N VAL A 313 -15.63 16.25 -3.41
CA VAL A 313 -14.74 17.00 -4.31
C VAL A 313 -14.45 16.16 -5.55
N THR A 314 -14.47 16.77 -6.74
CA THR A 314 -13.93 16.15 -7.95
C THR A 314 -12.73 16.92 -8.47
N TRP A 315 -11.72 16.21 -8.96
CA TRP A 315 -10.52 16.82 -9.52
C TRP A 315 -9.87 15.96 -10.61
N ASN A 316 -9.73 16.53 -11.80
CA ASN A 316 -8.88 15.96 -12.85
C ASN A 316 -7.41 16.30 -12.54
N ALA A 317 -6.67 15.26 -12.13
CA ALA A 317 -5.33 15.43 -11.60
C ALA A 317 -4.25 15.56 -12.67
N ASP A 318 -4.51 15.27 -13.96
CA ASP A 318 -3.48 15.18 -15.02
C ASP A 318 -2.16 14.53 -14.54
N GLY A 319 -2.28 13.34 -13.96
CA GLY A 319 -1.21 12.62 -13.28
C GLY A 319 -1.07 13.00 -11.80
N VAL A 320 -1.54 12.12 -10.91
CA VAL A 320 -1.59 12.41 -9.47
C VAL A 320 -0.28 12.13 -8.71
N LEU A 321 0.63 11.32 -9.26
CA LEU A 321 1.76 10.75 -8.51
C LEU A 321 2.69 11.83 -7.89
N GLU A 322 3.04 12.86 -8.67
CA GLU A 322 3.88 13.98 -8.21
C GLU A 322 3.10 15.00 -7.37
N LYS A 323 1.77 14.86 -7.34
CA LYS A 323 0.79 15.75 -6.69
C LYS A 323 0.25 15.17 -5.39
N ILE A 324 0.72 13.99 -4.97
CA ILE A 324 0.30 13.36 -3.71
C ILE A 324 0.51 14.27 -2.49
N PRO A 325 1.66 14.96 -2.31
CA PRO A 325 1.86 15.80 -1.13
C PRO A 325 0.92 17.01 -1.05
N GLU A 326 0.59 17.64 -2.18
CA GLU A 326 -0.39 18.74 -2.20
C GLU A 326 -1.81 18.23 -2.01
N LEU A 327 -2.13 17.04 -2.53
CA LEU A 327 -3.43 16.41 -2.33
C LEU A 327 -3.61 15.97 -0.87
N GLU A 328 -2.56 15.47 -0.22
CA GLU A 328 -2.56 15.13 1.21
C GLU A 328 -2.82 16.37 2.07
N GLU A 329 -2.15 17.49 1.78
CA GLU A 329 -2.40 18.75 2.49
C GLU A 329 -3.81 19.32 2.25
N TYR A 330 -4.32 19.17 1.02
CA TYR A 330 -5.69 19.55 0.69
C TYR A 330 -6.72 18.72 1.47
N ILE A 331 -6.49 17.41 1.60
CA ILE A 331 -7.31 16.49 2.38
C ILE A 331 -7.29 16.88 3.85
N ASP A 332 -6.10 17.10 4.42
CA ASP A 332 -5.94 17.48 5.83
C ASP A 332 -6.67 18.78 6.18
N ARG A 333 -6.77 19.71 5.23
CA ARG A 333 -7.32 21.05 5.44
C ARG A 333 -8.81 21.16 5.19
N HIS A 334 -9.32 20.48 4.16
CA HIS A 334 -10.74 20.53 3.81
C HIS A 334 -11.56 19.36 4.37
N ASP A 335 -10.90 18.27 4.79
CA ASP A 335 -11.52 17.05 5.30
C ASP A 335 -12.74 16.58 4.47
N PRO A 336 -12.63 16.47 3.13
CA PRO A 336 -13.76 16.10 2.28
C PRO A 336 -14.20 14.66 2.58
N ASP A 337 -15.49 14.36 2.46
CA ASP A 337 -16.00 13.00 2.70
C ASP A 337 -15.63 12.05 1.57
N VAL A 338 -15.72 12.55 0.34
CA VAL A 338 -15.43 11.82 -0.89
C VAL A 338 -14.62 12.69 -1.85
N ILE A 339 -13.62 12.11 -2.49
CA ILE A 339 -12.82 12.75 -3.54
C ILE A 339 -12.82 11.86 -4.77
N ALA A 340 -13.41 12.36 -5.85
CA ALA A 340 -13.41 11.75 -7.17
C ALA A 340 -12.22 12.26 -7.99
N LEU A 341 -11.30 11.38 -8.36
CA LEU A 341 -10.13 11.72 -9.18
C LEU A 341 -10.27 11.21 -10.61
N GLN A 342 -9.84 12.04 -11.56
CA GLN A 342 -9.71 11.72 -12.97
C GLN A 342 -8.25 11.85 -13.43
N GLU A 343 -7.91 11.18 -14.54
CA GLU A 343 -6.57 11.16 -15.14
C GLU A 343 -5.45 10.87 -14.13
N THR A 344 -5.62 9.84 -13.31
CA THR A 344 -4.66 9.52 -12.23
C THR A 344 -3.28 9.11 -12.75
N PHE A 345 -3.21 8.52 -13.95
CA PHE A 345 -2.01 7.95 -14.59
C PHE A 345 -1.31 6.87 -13.74
N LEU A 346 -2.03 6.28 -12.79
CA LEU A 346 -1.47 5.27 -11.90
C LEU A 346 -1.35 3.92 -12.58
N ARG A 347 -0.24 3.25 -12.28
CA ARG A 347 -0.01 1.84 -12.61
C ARG A 347 -0.38 0.99 -11.39
N PRO A 348 -0.65 -0.31 -11.56
CA PRO A 348 -0.94 -1.21 -10.44
C PRO A 348 0.11 -1.19 -9.32
N CYS A 349 1.38 -0.91 -9.64
CA CYS A 349 2.47 -0.82 -8.66
C CYS A 349 2.49 0.47 -7.83
N HIS A 350 1.79 1.53 -8.24
CA HIS A 350 1.78 2.79 -7.49
C HIS A 350 0.78 2.71 -6.33
N SER A 351 1.12 3.27 -5.18
CA SER A 351 0.20 3.42 -4.03
C SER A 351 -0.46 4.80 -4.04
N LEU A 352 -1.75 4.85 -3.70
CA LEU A 352 -2.49 6.09 -3.47
C LEU A 352 -3.29 5.91 -2.18
N ASN A 353 -2.64 6.14 -1.04
CA ASN A 353 -3.19 5.88 0.29
C ASN A 353 -3.12 7.17 1.11
N PHE A 354 -4.21 7.49 1.79
CA PHE A 354 -4.30 8.61 2.73
C PHE A 354 -4.79 8.10 4.09
N PRO A 355 -4.27 8.64 5.22
CA PRO A 355 -4.77 8.28 6.55
C PRO A 355 -6.28 8.50 6.65
N ASN A 356 -7.01 7.60 7.31
CA ASN A 356 -8.48 7.67 7.46
C ASN A 356 -9.33 7.57 6.19
N TYR A 357 -8.73 7.38 5.00
CA TYR A 357 -9.46 7.16 3.76
C TYR A 357 -9.24 5.76 3.18
N ILE A 358 -10.19 5.31 2.37
CA ILE A 358 -10.10 4.15 1.49
C ILE A 358 -10.09 4.64 0.04
N THR A 359 -9.18 4.09 -0.76
CA THR A 359 -9.06 4.43 -2.18
C THR A 359 -9.51 3.26 -3.04
N TYR A 360 -10.55 3.48 -3.86
CA TYR A 360 -10.92 2.63 -4.98
C TYR A 360 -10.40 3.26 -6.27
N ARG A 361 -9.96 2.43 -7.22
CA ARG A 361 -9.42 2.95 -8.48
C ARG A 361 -9.55 1.98 -9.62
N ASN A 362 -9.64 2.54 -10.81
CA ASN A 362 -9.58 1.81 -12.06
C ASN A 362 -8.37 2.31 -12.88
N ASN A 363 -7.34 1.48 -12.97
CA ASN A 363 -6.10 1.81 -13.66
C ASN A 363 -6.18 1.41 -15.13
N ARG A 364 -5.79 2.31 -16.04
CA ARG A 364 -5.68 1.98 -17.46
C ARG A 364 -4.43 1.14 -17.72
N ARG A 365 -4.60 -0.07 -18.28
CA ARG A 365 -3.51 -1.06 -18.44
C ARG A 365 -2.72 -0.93 -19.75
N THR A 366 -3.25 -0.24 -20.77
CA THR A 366 -2.78 -0.36 -22.16
C THR A 366 -2.01 0.85 -22.71
N HIS A 367 -2.22 2.06 -22.18
CA HIS A 367 -1.57 3.29 -22.66
C HIS A 367 -1.27 4.26 -21.53
N ARG A 368 -0.35 5.21 -21.77
CA ARG A 368 -0.15 6.38 -20.92
C ARG A 368 -1.41 7.27 -21.00
N GLY A 369 -1.89 7.77 -19.86
CA GLY A 369 -3.08 8.62 -19.80
C GLY A 369 -4.35 7.92 -19.30
N GLY A 370 -5.27 8.65 -18.66
CA GLY A 370 -6.52 8.13 -18.08
C GLY A 370 -6.39 7.58 -16.64
N GLY A 371 -7.33 6.72 -16.27
CA GLY A 371 -7.52 6.22 -14.91
C GLY A 371 -8.46 7.09 -14.09
N THR A 372 -9.27 6.46 -13.23
CA THR A 372 -10.15 7.14 -12.27
C THR A 372 -9.93 6.56 -10.89
N ALA A 373 -10.23 7.34 -9.85
CA ALA A 373 -10.24 6.86 -8.47
C ALA A 373 -11.33 7.56 -7.66
N ILE A 374 -11.72 6.94 -6.56
CA ILE A 374 -12.51 7.53 -5.49
C ILE A 374 -11.76 7.30 -4.18
N ILE A 375 -11.54 8.37 -3.43
CA ILE A 375 -10.99 8.36 -2.08
C ILE A 375 -12.14 8.73 -1.14
N ILE A 376 -12.48 7.87 -0.17
CA ILE A 376 -13.64 8.06 0.72
C ILE A 376 -13.26 7.81 2.18
N LYS A 377 -13.81 8.60 3.11
CA LYS A 377 -13.56 8.42 4.55
C LYS A 377 -13.91 7.01 5.01
N LYS A 378 -13.08 6.43 5.86
CA LYS A 378 -13.29 5.10 6.48
C LYS A 378 -14.50 5.05 7.41
N SER A 379 -14.92 6.19 7.96
CA SER A 379 -16.09 6.31 8.84
C SER A 379 -17.41 6.13 8.11
N ILE A 380 -17.44 6.41 6.80
CA ILE A 380 -18.63 6.26 5.98
C ILE A 380 -18.77 4.80 5.56
N ALA A 381 -19.89 4.14 5.84
CA ALA A 381 -20.13 2.78 5.37
C ALA A 381 -20.32 2.76 3.85
N HIS A 382 -19.53 1.95 3.13
CA HIS A 382 -19.56 1.91 1.68
C HIS A 382 -18.90 0.64 1.10
N HIS A 383 -19.19 0.37 -0.16
CA HIS A 383 -18.52 -0.66 -0.95
C HIS A 383 -18.33 -0.22 -2.41
N SER A 384 -17.33 -0.78 -3.11
CA SER A 384 -17.15 -0.53 -4.54
C SER A 384 -17.98 -1.46 -5.41
N ILE A 385 -18.46 -0.94 -6.54
CA ILE A 385 -19.11 -1.72 -7.58
C ILE A 385 -18.42 -1.51 -8.93
N GLU A 386 -18.29 -2.58 -9.71
CA GLU A 386 -17.77 -2.50 -11.07
C GLU A 386 -18.93 -2.31 -12.06
N ILE A 387 -18.92 -1.19 -12.79
CA ILE A 387 -19.89 -0.92 -13.86
C ILE A 387 -19.11 -0.88 -15.18
N PRO A 388 -19.33 -1.84 -16.10
CA PRO A 388 -18.64 -1.83 -17.38
C PRO A 388 -19.14 -0.68 -18.26
N THR A 389 -18.21 0.15 -18.71
CA THR A 389 -18.44 1.27 -19.64
C THR A 389 -17.49 1.18 -20.82
N ASN A 390 -17.94 1.65 -21.99
CA ASN A 390 -17.22 1.49 -23.25
C ASN A 390 -16.56 2.79 -23.73
N SER A 391 -17.20 3.92 -23.48
CA SER A 391 -16.79 5.25 -23.95
C SER A 391 -16.16 6.10 -22.85
N ILE A 392 -16.46 5.80 -21.58
CA ILE A 392 -15.89 6.47 -20.40
C ILE A 392 -15.10 5.50 -19.54
N GLN A 393 -14.17 6.05 -18.76
CA GLN A 393 -13.57 5.34 -17.63
C GLN A 393 -14.34 5.72 -16.37
N ASN A 394 -14.56 4.76 -15.48
CA ASN A 394 -15.25 5.03 -14.22
C ASN A 394 -14.65 4.26 -13.04
N THR A 395 -14.85 4.81 -11.85
CA THR A 395 -14.73 4.15 -10.55
C THR A 395 -16.01 4.48 -9.78
N THR A 396 -16.68 3.47 -9.23
CA THR A 396 -18.00 3.63 -8.62
C THR A 396 -18.04 3.00 -7.23
N ILE A 397 -18.65 3.72 -6.29
CA ILE A 397 -18.94 3.24 -4.94
C ILE A 397 -20.42 3.41 -4.63
N VAL A 398 -20.91 2.62 -3.67
CA VAL A 398 -22.23 2.76 -3.07
C VAL A 398 -22.01 3.03 -1.58
N ILE A 399 -22.55 4.15 -1.12
CA ILE A 399 -22.59 4.52 0.30
C ILE A 399 -23.83 3.88 0.91
N GLU A 400 -23.63 3.15 2.01
CA GLU A 400 -24.65 2.37 2.72
C GLU A 400 -25.41 3.27 3.72
N GLU A 401 -26.27 4.12 3.18
CA GLU A 401 -27.24 4.93 3.95
C GLU A 401 -28.64 4.30 3.87
N THR A 402 -29.62 4.89 4.57
CA THR A 402 -31.04 4.46 4.54
C THR A 402 -31.62 4.23 3.15
N HIS A 403 -31.10 4.92 2.13
CA HIS A 403 -31.55 4.83 0.74
C HIS A 403 -30.46 4.50 -0.28
N ASN A 404 -29.24 4.13 0.16
CA ASN A 404 -28.04 3.88 -0.66
C ASN A 404 -27.72 4.98 -1.70
N ILE A 405 -26.60 5.69 -1.53
CA ILE A 405 -26.16 6.71 -2.50
C ILE A 405 -25.05 6.15 -3.39
N THR A 406 -25.27 6.11 -4.70
CA THR A 406 -24.23 5.69 -5.66
C THR A 406 -23.40 6.89 -6.10
N ILE A 407 -22.10 6.89 -5.85
CA ILE A 407 -21.15 7.91 -6.32
C ILE A 407 -20.25 7.33 -7.40
N CYS A 408 -20.17 8.00 -8.54
CA CYS A 408 -19.37 7.58 -9.68
C CYS A 408 -18.42 8.69 -10.14
N SER A 409 -17.11 8.42 -10.07
CA SER A 409 -16.08 9.27 -10.69
C SER A 409 -15.90 8.82 -12.13
N ILE A 410 -16.06 9.73 -13.09
CA ILE A 410 -15.92 9.45 -14.51
C ILE A 410 -14.85 10.30 -15.18
N TYR A 411 -14.23 9.74 -16.21
CA TYR A 411 -13.41 10.48 -17.17
C TYR A 411 -13.82 10.10 -18.59
N ARG A 412 -14.23 11.07 -19.38
CA ARG A 412 -14.54 10.90 -20.81
C ARG A 412 -13.36 11.38 -21.67
N PRO A 413 -12.65 10.49 -22.39
CA PRO A 413 -11.63 10.92 -23.33
C PRO A 413 -12.22 11.78 -24.46
N PRO A 414 -11.57 12.88 -24.87
CA PRO A 414 -12.14 13.87 -25.79
C PRO A 414 -12.43 13.29 -27.19
N LYS A 415 -11.67 12.29 -27.63
CA LYS A 415 -11.80 11.65 -28.96
C LYS A 415 -12.95 10.65 -29.08
N GLN A 416 -13.65 10.34 -27.99
CA GLN A 416 -14.73 9.36 -28.02
C GLN A 416 -15.95 9.91 -28.78
N PRO A 417 -16.75 9.06 -29.44
CA PRO A 417 -18.01 9.47 -30.06
C PRO A 417 -18.97 10.05 -29.00
N PRO A 418 -19.59 11.23 -29.23
CA PRO A 418 -20.54 11.84 -28.31
C PRO A 418 -21.72 10.94 -27.91
N GLN A 419 -22.28 10.19 -28.86
CA GLN A 419 -23.47 9.36 -28.65
C GLN A 419 -23.18 8.12 -27.79
N ALA A 420 -21.94 7.65 -27.77
CA ALA A 420 -21.53 6.49 -26.98
C ALA A 420 -21.56 6.75 -25.46
N LEU A 421 -21.56 8.02 -25.05
CA LEU A 421 -21.66 8.45 -23.65
C LEU A 421 -23.02 8.06 -23.04
N ILE A 422 -24.11 8.17 -23.79
CA ILE A 422 -25.47 8.04 -23.24
C ILE A 422 -25.75 6.64 -22.70
N PRO A 423 -25.45 5.54 -23.42
CA PRO A 423 -25.60 4.19 -22.87
C PRO A 423 -24.76 3.94 -21.62
N ASP A 424 -23.56 4.52 -21.52
CA ASP A 424 -22.71 4.38 -20.32
C ASP A 424 -23.33 5.11 -19.11
N LEU A 425 -23.81 6.35 -19.29
CA LEU A 425 -24.50 7.10 -18.24
C LEU A 425 -25.77 6.38 -17.78
N LEU A 426 -26.57 5.88 -18.72
CA LEU A 426 -27.76 5.10 -18.39
C LEU A 426 -27.42 3.84 -17.60
N ARG A 427 -26.31 3.14 -17.89
CA ARG A 427 -25.90 1.96 -17.10
C ARG A 427 -25.54 2.32 -15.66
N ILE A 428 -24.93 3.48 -15.43
CA ILE A 428 -24.60 3.96 -14.07
C ILE A 428 -25.86 4.39 -13.33
N LEU A 429 -26.79 5.08 -14.01
CA LEU A 429 -28.04 5.58 -13.43
C LEU A 429 -29.10 4.49 -13.23
N ARG A 430 -29.00 3.34 -13.92
CA ARG A 430 -30.03 2.30 -13.94
C ARG A 430 -30.24 1.68 -12.56
N ASN A 431 -31.51 1.61 -12.12
CA ASN A 431 -31.94 1.00 -10.86
C ASN A 431 -31.29 1.63 -9.61
N ARG A 432 -31.03 2.95 -9.64
CA ARG A 432 -30.53 3.71 -8.48
C ARG A 432 -31.51 4.83 -8.15
N THR A 433 -31.94 4.89 -6.90
CA THR A 433 -32.83 5.92 -6.36
C THR A 433 -32.07 7.22 -6.08
N LYS A 434 -30.84 7.11 -5.57
CA LYS A 434 -29.90 8.22 -5.37
C LYS A 434 -28.58 7.92 -6.06
N CYS A 435 -28.21 8.75 -7.04
CA CYS A 435 -26.96 8.61 -7.78
C CYS A 435 -26.35 9.97 -8.09
N PHE A 436 -25.03 10.07 -7.96
CA PHE A 436 -24.26 11.23 -8.35
C PHE A 436 -23.05 10.83 -9.21
N ILE A 437 -23.05 11.26 -10.46
CA ILE A 437 -21.96 11.02 -11.41
C ILE A 437 -21.19 12.32 -11.54
N VAL A 438 -19.90 12.31 -11.23
CA VAL A 438 -19.05 13.49 -11.18
C VAL A 438 -17.76 13.26 -11.95
N GLY A 439 -17.17 14.32 -12.48
CA GLY A 439 -15.85 14.28 -13.09
C GLY A 439 -15.78 15.03 -14.42
N ASP A 440 -14.80 14.67 -15.23
CA ASP A 440 -14.50 15.35 -16.49
C ASP A 440 -15.29 14.73 -17.64
N TYR A 441 -16.29 15.49 -18.10
CA TYR A 441 -17.13 15.11 -19.23
C TYR A 441 -16.54 15.51 -20.59
N ASN A 442 -15.50 16.34 -20.63
CA ASN A 442 -14.99 16.96 -21.86
C ASN A 442 -16.12 17.55 -22.74
N ALA A 443 -17.18 18.06 -22.10
CA ALA A 443 -18.43 18.49 -22.74
C ALA A 443 -18.65 19.99 -22.52
N LYS A 444 -18.83 20.75 -23.60
CA LYS A 444 -18.98 22.21 -23.57
C LYS A 444 -20.34 22.61 -24.09
N HIS A 445 -21.10 23.35 -23.29
CA HIS A 445 -22.42 23.90 -23.64
C HIS A 445 -22.64 25.22 -22.89
N GLN A 446 -23.37 26.19 -23.47
CA GLN A 446 -23.55 27.49 -22.82
C GLN A 446 -24.33 27.41 -21.50
N THR A 447 -25.09 26.34 -21.27
CA THR A 447 -25.85 26.13 -20.03
C THR A 447 -24.98 26.10 -18.79
N TRP A 448 -23.84 25.40 -18.85
CA TRP A 448 -22.90 25.28 -17.72
C TRP A 448 -21.56 25.98 -17.97
N SER A 449 -21.26 26.35 -19.21
CA SER A 449 -20.03 27.03 -19.59
C SER A 449 -20.33 28.21 -20.54
N PRO A 450 -20.97 29.29 -20.04
CA PRO A 450 -21.51 30.37 -20.88
C PRO A 450 -20.46 31.06 -21.75
N HIS A 451 -19.21 31.13 -21.29
CA HIS A 451 -18.11 31.81 -21.97
C HIS A 451 -17.35 30.93 -23.00
N SER A 452 -17.77 29.67 -23.19
CA SER A 452 -17.11 28.72 -24.10
C SER A 452 -17.95 28.40 -25.34
N THR A 453 -17.28 27.95 -26.40
CA THR A 453 -17.94 27.39 -27.59
C THR A 453 -18.56 26.03 -27.27
N ILE A 454 -19.73 25.76 -27.88
CA ILE A 454 -20.41 24.47 -27.75
C ILE A 454 -19.65 23.39 -28.54
N ASN A 455 -19.48 22.21 -27.96
CA ASN A 455 -19.02 21.03 -28.69
C ASN A 455 -20.15 19.99 -28.89
N GLN A 456 -19.94 19.00 -29.77
CA GLN A 456 -20.96 18.01 -30.09
C GLN A 456 -21.37 17.18 -28.86
N CYS A 457 -20.42 16.89 -27.97
CA CYS A 457 -20.70 16.19 -26.71
C CYS A 457 -21.62 16.98 -25.79
N GLY A 458 -21.39 18.29 -25.62
CA GLY A 458 -22.26 19.15 -24.83
C GLY A 458 -23.68 19.24 -25.38
N ARG A 459 -23.86 19.26 -26.71
CA ARG A 459 -25.21 19.20 -27.32
C ARG A 459 -25.93 17.89 -26.99
N VAL A 460 -25.26 16.76 -27.16
CA VAL A 460 -25.83 15.43 -26.87
C VAL A 460 -26.17 15.29 -25.39
N LEU A 461 -25.27 15.71 -24.50
CA LEU A 461 -25.45 15.60 -23.07
C LEU A 461 -26.56 16.51 -22.55
N ASN A 462 -26.61 17.77 -22.99
CA ASN A 462 -27.67 18.71 -22.61
C ASN A 462 -29.06 18.23 -23.07
N LYS A 463 -29.16 17.66 -24.27
CA LYS A 463 -30.42 17.06 -24.74
C LYS A 463 -30.83 15.87 -23.87
N PHE A 464 -29.87 15.01 -23.52
CA PHE A 464 -30.10 13.84 -22.67
C PHE A 464 -30.58 14.22 -21.27
N THR A 465 -29.87 15.11 -20.56
CA THR A 465 -30.23 15.49 -19.19
C THR A 465 -31.59 16.16 -19.12
N LYS A 466 -31.90 17.06 -20.08
CA LYS A 466 -33.23 17.69 -20.18
C LYS A 466 -34.35 16.69 -20.46
N ASN A 467 -34.15 15.76 -21.40
CA ASN A 467 -35.17 14.78 -21.75
C ASN A 467 -35.46 13.76 -20.64
N CYS A 468 -34.44 13.44 -19.83
CA CYS A 468 -34.56 12.46 -18.74
C CYS A 468 -34.81 13.11 -17.37
N GLY A 469 -34.83 14.44 -17.26
CA GLY A 469 -35.06 15.14 -16.01
C GLY A 469 -33.92 15.01 -14.99
N PHE A 470 -32.69 14.77 -15.44
CA PHE A 470 -31.53 14.71 -14.53
C PHE A 470 -31.05 16.13 -14.18
N LEU A 471 -30.69 16.32 -12.91
CA LEU A 471 -30.17 17.60 -12.44
C LEU A 471 -28.68 17.71 -12.76
N LEU A 472 -28.29 18.87 -13.29
CA LEU A 472 -26.90 19.23 -13.55
C LEU A 472 -26.40 20.14 -12.42
N SER A 473 -25.34 19.71 -11.75
CA SER A 473 -24.66 20.48 -10.69
C SER A 473 -23.32 20.96 -11.25
N TYR A 474 -23.17 22.26 -11.50
CA TYR A 474 -21.97 22.85 -12.10
C TYR A 474 -21.64 24.20 -11.49
N SER A 475 -20.38 24.58 -11.54
CA SER A 475 -19.91 25.88 -11.09
C SER A 475 -20.09 26.95 -12.17
N SER A 476 -20.37 28.19 -11.75
CA SER A 476 -20.33 29.37 -12.63
C SER A 476 -18.90 29.75 -13.03
N GLU A 477 -17.91 29.34 -12.22
CA GLU A 477 -16.50 29.61 -12.45
C GLU A 477 -15.86 28.51 -13.32
N PRO A 478 -14.92 28.86 -14.23
CA PRO A 478 -14.25 27.88 -15.08
C PRO A 478 -13.50 26.80 -14.28
N THR A 479 -13.73 25.54 -14.64
CA THR A 479 -13.09 24.39 -14.00
C THR A 479 -11.79 24.00 -14.68
N ILE A 480 -11.65 24.30 -15.97
CA ILE A 480 -10.38 24.22 -16.70
C ILE A 480 -9.86 25.62 -17.03
N VAL A 481 -8.60 25.87 -16.67
CA VAL A 481 -7.85 27.08 -17.03
C VAL A 481 -6.61 26.67 -17.83
N PRO A 482 -6.72 26.66 -19.18
CA PRO A 482 -5.66 26.17 -20.04
C PRO A 482 -4.32 26.89 -19.85
N TYR A 483 -3.22 26.16 -19.99
CA TYR A 483 -1.87 26.75 -19.95
C TYR A 483 -1.60 27.74 -21.10
N ARG A 484 -2.25 27.52 -22.25
CA ARG A 484 -2.06 28.32 -23.46
C ARG A 484 -3.04 29.50 -23.46
N THR A 485 -2.51 30.71 -23.57
CA THR A 485 -3.29 31.97 -23.62
C THR A 485 -4.34 32.02 -24.74
N ASN A 486 -4.15 31.23 -25.80
CA ASN A 486 -5.07 31.21 -26.95
C ASN A 486 -6.27 30.26 -26.74
N GLN A 487 -6.29 29.50 -25.64
CA GLN A 487 -7.41 28.63 -25.28
C GLN A 487 -8.25 29.30 -24.19
N ARG A 488 -9.56 29.32 -24.38
CA ARG A 488 -10.49 29.92 -23.42
C ARG A 488 -10.77 28.96 -22.25
N PRO A 489 -10.84 29.47 -21.01
CA PRO A 489 -11.36 28.71 -19.87
C PRO A 489 -12.77 28.16 -20.12
N ALA A 490 -13.10 27.04 -19.50
CA ALA A 490 -14.41 26.41 -19.63
C ALA A 490 -14.80 25.67 -18.35
N THR A 491 -16.09 25.35 -18.22
CA THR A 491 -16.61 24.44 -17.20
C THR A 491 -16.88 23.10 -17.86
N ILE A 492 -16.07 22.09 -17.56
CA ILE A 492 -16.18 20.74 -18.12
C ILE A 492 -16.18 19.64 -17.04
N ASP A 493 -15.89 20.03 -15.80
CA ASP A 493 -15.93 19.19 -14.61
C ASP A 493 -17.20 19.55 -13.84
N PHE A 494 -18.16 18.64 -13.78
CA PHE A 494 -19.45 18.89 -13.12
C PHE A 494 -20.09 17.58 -12.70
N GLY A 495 -21.28 17.66 -12.10
CA GLY A 495 -22.05 16.53 -11.62
C GLY A 495 -23.39 16.37 -12.34
N ILE A 496 -23.82 15.12 -12.54
CA ILE A 496 -25.18 14.74 -12.94
C ILE A 496 -25.78 13.93 -11.80
N SER A 497 -26.88 14.40 -11.21
CA SER A 497 -27.56 13.73 -10.12
C SER A 497 -28.94 13.19 -10.50
N CYS A 498 -29.32 12.12 -9.81
CA CYS A 498 -30.66 11.56 -9.76
C CYS A 498 -31.01 11.35 -8.28
N GLY A 499 -32.11 11.93 -7.81
CA GLY A 499 -32.54 11.81 -6.41
C GLY A 499 -31.67 12.58 -5.39
N LEU A 500 -30.86 13.54 -5.85
CA LEU A 500 -30.13 14.49 -5.01
C LEU A 500 -30.33 15.90 -5.55
N ASP A 501 -30.87 16.77 -4.70
CA ASP A 501 -31.22 18.15 -5.01
C ASP A 501 -30.45 19.12 -4.11
N ASN A 502 -30.52 20.42 -4.43
CA ASN A 502 -29.91 21.51 -3.65
C ASN A 502 -28.39 21.41 -3.46
N ILE A 503 -27.68 20.77 -4.38
CA ILE A 503 -26.22 20.65 -4.35
C ILE A 503 -25.60 22.01 -4.68
N LEU A 504 -24.88 22.59 -3.72
CA LEU A 504 -24.08 23.80 -3.95
C LEU A 504 -22.75 23.41 -4.59
N VAL A 505 -22.28 24.21 -5.54
CA VAL A 505 -21.08 23.88 -6.32
C VAL A 505 -20.11 25.05 -6.34
N GLU A 506 -18.86 24.78 -5.94
CA GLU A 506 -17.80 25.78 -5.90
C GLU A 506 -16.54 25.28 -6.59
N THR A 507 -15.93 26.12 -7.43
CA THR A 507 -14.61 25.84 -8.02
C THR A 507 -13.52 26.42 -7.12
N GLN A 508 -12.49 25.62 -6.83
CA GLN A 508 -11.38 26.03 -5.97
C GLN A 508 -10.09 26.18 -6.78
N ALA A 509 -9.44 27.34 -6.68
CA ALA A 509 -8.16 27.63 -7.35
C ALA A 509 -6.95 26.97 -6.64
N GLU A 510 -7.02 25.66 -6.42
CA GLU A 510 -6.05 24.84 -5.69
C GLU A 510 -5.58 23.65 -6.52
N LEU A 511 -4.58 22.91 -6.04
CA LEU A 511 -3.95 21.73 -6.68
C LEU A 511 -3.32 21.97 -8.08
N SER A 512 -2.21 21.31 -8.36
CA SER A 512 -1.33 21.59 -9.51
C SER A 512 -1.74 20.91 -10.82
N SER A 513 -2.95 21.18 -11.27
CA SER A 513 -3.45 20.81 -12.60
C SER A 513 -3.89 22.05 -13.39
N ASP A 514 -4.14 21.92 -14.70
CA ASP A 514 -4.92 22.90 -15.46
C ASP A 514 -6.42 22.82 -15.15
N HIS A 515 -6.84 21.77 -14.47
CA HIS A 515 -8.15 21.66 -13.84
C HIS A 515 -8.10 22.09 -12.36
N ASN A 516 -9.09 22.88 -11.99
CA ASN A 516 -9.39 23.27 -10.62
C ASN A 516 -10.29 22.20 -9.96
N PRO A 517 -10.06 21.85 -8.68
CA PRO A 517 -11.02 21.06 -7.91
C PRO A 517 -12.40 21.72 -7.89
N VAL A 518 -13.44 20.90 -8.01
CA VAL A 518 -14.84 21.31 -7.89
C VAL A 518 -15.44 20.63 -6.68
N GLN A 519 -15.88 21.44 -5.71
CA GLN A 519 -16.51 21.01 -4.48
C GLN A 519 -18.03 21.03 -4.66
N PHE A 520 -18.66 19.96 -4.22
CA PHE A 520 -20.11 19.79 -4.12
C PHE A 520 -20.47 19.68 -2.65
N ILE A 521 -21.27 20.62 -2.18
CA ILE A 521 -21.80 20.63 -0.81
C ILE A 521 -23.24 20.16 -0.91
N ILE A 522 -23.55 19.08 -0.20
CA ILE A 522 -24.89 18.50 -0.12
C ILE A 522 -25.47 18.95 1.23
N PRO A 523 -26.37 19.94 1.27
CA PRO A 523 -26.89 20.46 2.52
C PRO A 523 -27.70 19.37 3.24
N GLU A 524 -27.43 19.19 4.52
CA GLU A 524 -28.29 18.38 5.38
C GLU A 524 -29.68 19.03 5.47
N ALA A 525 -30.73 18.23 5.30
CA ALA A 525 -32.07 18.66 5.67
C ALA A 525 -32.13 18.75 7.20
N ASN A 526 -31.83 19.94 7.74
CA ASN A 526 -31.93 20.36 9.15
C ASN A 526 -31.96 19.22 10.19
N ASN A 527 -30.81 18.93 10.80
CA ASN A 527 -30.73 18.62 12.23
C ASN A 527 -29.32 18.80 12.81
N SER A 528 -29.23 19.71 13.79
CA SER A 528 -28.26 19.91 14.90
C SER A 528 -26.73 19.94 14.62
N PRO A 529 -26.00 20.94 15.16
CA PRO A 529 -24.56 21.08 14.93
C PRO A 529 -23.73 20.11 15.78
N TYR A 530 -22.64 19.61 15.19
CA TYR A 530 -21.58 18.77 15.77
C TYR A 530 -21.86 17.25 15.87
N ALA A 531 -21.71 16.55 14.75
CA ALA A 531 -21.15 15.21 14.79
C ALA A 531 -19.64 15.31 15.11
N GLN A 532 -19.25 14.98 16.34
CA GLN A 532 -17.85 14.68 16.63
C GLN A 532 -17.52 13.30 16.06
N ASN A 533 -16.43 13.19 15.30
CA ASN A 533 -15.90 11.93 14.77
C ASN A 533 -15.76 10.88 15.88
N CYS A 534 -16.75 10.00 15.99
CA CYS A 534 -16.81 8.93 16.97
C CYS A 534 -16.81 7.60 16.24
N THR A 535 -15.98 6.66 16.71
CA THR A 535 -16.06 5.27 16.27
C THR A 535 -16.71 4.45 17.36
N THR A 536 -17.76 3.72 17.00
CA THR A 536 -18.45 2.76 17.86
C THR A 536 -17.78 1.39 17.71
N PHE A 537 -17.39 0.79 18.83
CA PHE A 537 -16.89 -0.59 18.87
C PHE A 537 -17.84 -1.46 19.68
N THR A 538 -18.46 -2.45 19.04
CA THR A 538 -19.47 -3.34 19.62
C THR A 538 -18.88 -4.72 19.91
N ASN A 539 -18.96 -5.18 21.15
CA ASN A 539 -18.61 -6.54 21.52
C ASN A 539 -19.75 -7.48 21.12
N TRP A 540 -19.62 -8.14 19.97
CA TRP A 540 -20.66 -9.01 19.40
C TRP A 540 -20.98 -10.23 20.27
N ASN A 541 -20.01 -10.78 21.01
CA ASN A 541 -20.26 -11.91 21.91
C ASN A 541 -21.12 -11.48 23.10
N ARG A 542 -20.82 -10.31 23.68
CA ARG A 542 -21.63 -9.70 24.76
C ARG A 542 -22.99 -9.24 24.24
N PHE A 543 -23.06 -8.69 23.04
CA PHE A 543 -24.32 -8.33 22.37
C PHE A 543 -25.21 -9.57 22.20
N GLN A 544 -24.64 -10.67 21.73
CA GLN A 544 -25.33 -11.94 21.57
C GLN A 544 -25.81 -12.50 22.91
N GLU A 545 -24.98 -12.46 23.96
CA GLU A 545 -25.36 -12.87 25.31
C GLU A 545 -26.53 -12.03 25.86
N LEU A 546 -26.45 -10.70 25.71
CA LEU A 546 -27.49 -9.77 26.14
C LEU A 546 -28.81 -9.98 25.39
N LEU A 547 -28.77 -10.15 24.06
CA LEU A 547 -29.96 -10.45 23.27
C LEU A 547 -30.59 -11.78 23.65
N THR A 548 -29.78 -12.82 23.83
CA THR A 548 -30.25 -14.17 24.21
C THR A 548 -30.92 -14.18 25.58
N THR A 549 -30.50 -13.27 26.47
CA THR A 549 -31.03 -13.16 27.84
C THR A 549 -32.22 -12.19 27.95
N SER A 550 -32.26 -11.14 27.12
CA SER A 550 -33.22 -10.04 27.24
C SER A 550 -34.43 -10.16 26.32
N VAL A 551 -34.32 -10.84 25.18
CA VAL A 551 -35.46 -11.03 24.27
C VAL A 551 -36.33 -12.17 24.79
N PRO A 552 -37.56 -11.91 25.26
CA PRO A 552 -38.48 -13.00 25.59
C PRO A 552 -38.75 -13.82 24.32
N GLY A 553 -38.82 -15.14 24.47
CA GLY A 553 -39.09 -16.06 23.35
C GLY A 553 -40.43 -15.76 22.65
N ASN A 554 -40.77 -16.55 21.64
CA ASN A 554 -41.90 -16.25 20.73
C ASN A 554 -43.22 -15.90 21.47
N PRO A 555 -43.64 -14.62 21.45
CA PRO A 555 -44.89 -14.20 22.07
C PRO A 555 -46.07 -14.75 21.27
N LYS A 556 -47.18 -15.06 21.96
CA LYS A 556 -48.45 -15.35 21.30
C LYS A 556 -49.08 -14.03 20.89
N ILE A 557 -49.27 -13.85 19.59
CA ILE A 557 -49.81 -12.64 18.98
C ILE A 557 -51.22 -12.96 18.50
N ASN A 558 -52.23 -12.25 19.00
CA ASN A 558 -53.64 -12.50 18.67
C ASN A 558 -54.33 -11.32 17.96
N ASN A 559 -53.70 -10.15 17.90
CA ASN A 559 -54.24 -8.96 17.22
C ASN A 559 -53.11 -8.05 16.70
N THR A 560 -53.47 -7.07 15.88
CA THR A 560 -52.53 -6.15 15.22
C THR A 560 -51.84 -5.20 16.20
N GLU A 561 -52.52 -4.79 17.28
CA GLU A 561 -51.96 -3.91 18.31
C GLU A 561 -50.85 -4.62 19.11
N GLU A 562 -51.02 -5.91 19.36
CA GLU A 562 -49.99 -6.77 19.95
C GLU A 562 -48.80 -6.95 19.01
N ILE A 563 -48.99 -6.94 17.69
CA ILE A 563 -47.86 -6.99 16.73
C ILE A 563 -46.97 -5.75 16.91
N GLU A 564 -47.58 -4.56 16.89
CA GLU A 564 -46.84 -3.29 17.01
C GLU A 564 -46.13 -3.20 18.36
N ALA A 565 -46.81 -3.55 19.46
CA ALA A 565 -46.21 -3.57 20.79
C ALA A 565 -45.03 -4.54 20.92
N ASN A 566 -45.08 -5.71 20.26
CA ASN A 566 -43.98 -6.67 20.25
C ASN A 566 -42.81 -6.21 19.37
N ILE A 567 -43.08 -5.52 18.25
CA ILE A 567 -42.03 -4.90 17.41
C ILE A 567 -41.30 -3.82 18.21
N ASP A 568 -42.02 -2.96 18.92
CA ASP A 568 -41.42 -1.93 19.76
C ASP A 568 -40.58 -2.52 20.89
N GLN A 569 -41.07 -3.58 21.55
CA GLN A 569 -40.31 -4.28 22.57
C GLN A 569 -39.05 -4.93 22.01
N LEU A 570 -39.12 -5.61 20.87
CA LEU A 570 -37.95 -6.23 20.24
C LEU A 570 -36.91 -5.16 19.84
N THR A 571 -37.38 -4.08 19.24
CA THR A 571 -36.55 -2.94 18.83
C THR A 571 -35.84 -2.33 20.05
N ASN A 572 -36.56 -2.13 21.16
CA ASN A 572 -35.99 -1.65 22.42
C ASN A 572 -34.96 -2.61 23.03
N HIS A 573 -35.18 -3.93 22.98
CA HIS A 573 -34.20 -4.90 23.45
C HIS A 573 -32.93 -4.88 22.61
N ILE A 574 -33.06 -4.76 21.28
CA ILE A 574 -31.91 -4.63 20.36
C ILE A 574 -31.12 -3.35 20.64
N HIS A 575 -31.81 -2.21 20.80
CA HIS A 575 -31.17 -0.94 21.13
C HIS A 575 -30.49 -0.96 22.50
N ASN A 576 -31.10 -1.57 23.52
CA ASN A 576 -30.48 -1.71 24.83
C ASN A 576 -29.26 -2.64 24.79
N ALA A 577 -29.36 -3.77 24.08
CA ALA A 577 -28.25 -4.70 23.93
C ALA A 577 -27.07 -4.05 23.20
N ILE A 578 -27.32 -3.28 22.12
CA ILE A 578 -26.24 -2.62 21.38
C ILE A 578 -25.60 -1.51 22.21
N ASN A 579 -26.38 -0.73 22.97
CA ASN A 579 -25.86 0.33 23.83
C ASN A 579 -25.01 -0.21 24.99
N GLN A 580 -25.39 -1.35 25.58
CA GLN A 580 -24.63 -1.98 26.69
C GLN A 580 -23.41 -2.80 26.24
N SER A 581 -23.36 -3.17 24.95
CA SER A 581 -22.25 -3.92 24.38
C SER A 581 -21.30 -3.06 23.54
N SER A 582 -21.64 -1.79 23.30
CA SER A 582 -20.85 -0.85 22.51
C SER A 582 -20.14 0.18 23.38
N LYS A 583 -18.92 0.57 22.97
CA LYS A 583 -18.19 1.72 23.52
C LYS A 583 -17.94 2.73 22.40
N ILE A 584 -18.17 3.99 22.70
CA ILE A 584 -17.93 5.11 21.78
C ILE A 584 -16.53 5.66 22.07
N LYS A 585 -15.65 5.66 21.07
CA LYS A 585 -14.35 6.31 21.13
C LYS A 585 -14.35 7.55 20.25
N VAL A 586 -14.24 8.71 20.89
CA VAL A 586 -14.00 10.00 20.21
C VAL A 586 -12.60 9.94 19.59
N ILE A 587 -12.52 10.09 18.28
CA ILE A 587 -11.24 10.18 17.58
C ILE A 587 -10.68 11.57 17.86
N LYS A 588 -9.64 11.66 18.68
CA LYS A 588 -8.74 12.81 18.64
C LYS A 588 -7.85 12.66 17.41
N HIS A 589 -7.94 13.60 16.48
CA HIS A 589 -7.11 13.62 15.28
C HIS A 589 -5.63 13.76 15.68
N ASP A 590 -4.86 12.68 15.60
CA ASP A 590 -3.40 12.80 15.46
C ASP A 590 -3.12 13.22 14.01
N ILE A 591 -3.14 14.53 13.80
CA ILE A 591 -2.77 15.18 12.55
C ILE A 591 -1.32 14.80 12.26
N THR A 592 -1.06 14.07 11.17
CA THR A 592 0.28 14.01 10.57
C THR A 592 0.67 15.43 10.17
N PHE A 593 1.42 16.10 11.04
CA PHE A 593 1.71 17.50 10.87
C PHE A 593 2.64 17.72 9.68
N ILE A 594 2.07 18.08 8.51
CA ILE A 594 2.83 18.66 7.42
C ILE A 594 3.56 19.88 7.98
N PRO A 595 4.91 19.92 7.96
CA PRO A 595 5.68 21.00 8.56
C PRO A 595 5.17 22.38 8.13
N LEU A 596 5.07 23.33 9.06
CA LEU A 596 4.58 24.69 8.79
C LEU A 596 5.26 25.37 7.59
N ALA A 597 6.52 25.03 7.33
CA ALA A 597 7.26 25.51 6.16
C ALA A 597 6.62 25.05 4.83
N ILE A 598 6.18 23.80 4.75
CA ILE A 598 5.52 23.24 3.56
C ILE A 598 4.12 23.85 3.40
N ARG A 599 3.35 23.97 4.49
CA ARG A 599 2.03 24.65 4.48
C ARG A 599 2.13 26.10 3.99
N LYS A 600 3.14 26.85 4.45
CA LYS A 600 3.39 28.23 3.99
C LYS A 600 3.72 28.29 2.49
N LYS A 601 4.55 27.37 1.99
CA LYS A 601 4.89 27.28 0.57
C LYS A 601 3.67 26.96 -0.30
N ILE A 602 2.82 26.02 0.13
CA ILE A 602 1.58 25.65 -0.57
C ILE A 602 0.62 26.84 -0.61
N LYS A 603 0.40 27.52 0.52
CA LYS A 603 -0.48 28.70 0.60
C LYS A 603 -0.02 29.81 -0.34
N GLU A 604 1.28 30.09 -0.38
CA GLU A 604 1.84 31.09 -1.30
C GLU A 604 1.71 30.65 -2.77
N LYS A 605 1.93 29.37 -3.08
CA LYS A 605 1.74 28.82 -4.42
C LYS A 605 0.28 28.91 -4.87
N ASN A 606 -0.69 28.62 -4.00
CA ASN A 606 -2.12 28.77 -4.28
C ASN A 606 -2.51 30.24 -4.50
N ARG A 607 -1.94 31.18 -3.71
CA ARG A 607 -2.13 32.63 -3.90
C ARG A 607 -1.66 33.08 -5.29
N LEU A 608 -0.44 32.70 -5.68
CA LEU A 608 0.13 33.02 -7.00
C LEU A 608 -0.67 32.35 -8.13
N ARG A 609 -1.18 31.13 -7.93
CA ARG A 609 -2.03 30.44 -8.89
C ARG A 609 -3.33 31.21 -9.12
N LYS A 610 -4.07 31.55 -8.06
CA LYS A 610 -5.30 32.33 -8.16
C LYS A 610 -5.06 33.65 -8.90
N LEU A 611 -4.00 34.36 -8.53
CA LEU A 611 -3.65 35.64 -9.17
C LEU A 611 -3.30 35.46 -10.65
N TRP A 612 -2.56 34.42 -11.02
CA TRP A 612 -2.28 34.11 -12.42
C TRP A 612 -3.54 33.70 -13.19
N GLN A 613 -4.43 32.90 -12.61
CA GLN A 613 -5.68 32.49 -13.25
C GLN A 613 -6.60 33.69 -13.52
N THR A 614 -6.60 34.70 -12.63
CA THR A 614 -7.38 35.94 -12.84
C THR A 614 -6.74 36.88 -13.85
N THR A 615 -5.41 37.03 -13.82
CA THR A 615 -4.71 38.08 -14.60
C THR A 615 -4.11 37.60 -15.91
N HIS A 616 -3.88 36.29 -16.05
CA HIS A 616 -3.04 35.67 -17.07
C HIS A 616 -1.65 36.32 -17.25
N TYR A 617 -1.15 37.05 -16.24
CA TYR A 617 0.09 37.83 -16.34
C TYR A 617 1.32 36.91 -16.33
N PRO A 618 2.17 36.90 -17.38
CA PRO A 618 3.26 35.94 -17.51
C PRO A 618 4.30 35.94 -16.37
N PRO A 619 4.71 37.08 -15.77
CA PRO A 619 5.61 37.08 -14.63
C PRO A 619 5.10 36.34 -13.40
N ILE A 620 3.78 36.39 -13.12
CA ILE A 620 3.19 35.63 -12.01
C ILE A 620 3.27 34.12 -12.29
N LYS A 621 3.14 33.71 -13.57
CA LYS A 621 3.32 32.30 -13.95
C LYS A 621 4.76 31.84 -13.74
N GLN A 622 5.74 32.68 -14.07
CA GLN A 622 7.15 32.38 -13.82
C GLN A 622 7.41 32.23 -12.33
N GLU A 623 6.92 33.17 -11.51
CA GLU A 623 7.06 33.08 -10.05
C GLU A 623 6.40 31.82 -9.49
N LEU A 624 5.18 31.49 -9.95
CA LEU A 624 4.46 30.27 -9.58
C LEU A 624 5.27 29.01 -9.89
N ASN A 625 5.88 28.95 -11.07
CA ASN A 625 6.67 27.80 -11.51
C ASN A 625 7.99 27.66 -10.72
N CYS A 626 8.57 28.76 -10.24
CA CYS A 626 9.79 28.74 -9.42
C CYS A 626 9.55 28.27 -7.97
N LYS A 627 8.31 28.14 -7.49
CA LYS A 627 8.02 27.62 -6.15
C LYS A 627 8.01 26.08 -6.14
N GLU A 628 9.14 25.49 -5.76
CA GLU A 628 9.23 24.06 -5.41
C GLU A 628 8.62 23.83 -4.00
N ILE A 629 7.61 22.95 -3.92
CA ILE A 629 6.99 22.51 -2.65
C ILE A 629 7.90 21.47 -2.02
#